data_AF-A0A813LZ23-F1
#
_entry.id   AF-A0A813LZ23-F1
#
_cell.length_a   1.000
_cell.length_b   1.000
_cell.length_c   1.000
_cell.angle_alpha   90.00
_cell.angle_beta   90.00
_cell.angle_gamma   90.00
#
_symmetry.space_group_name_H-M   'P 1'
#
loop_
_entity.id
_entity.type
_entity.pdbx_description
1 polymer ?
#
loop_
_entity_poly.entity_id
_entity_poly.type
_entity_poly.pdbx_seq_one_letter_code
_entity_poly.pdbx_strand_id
1 'polypeptide(L)'
;VQIKLLRGRGACLPPALWNDLLAPGDSPILDYDFLSGLEESGCVSLDRGWQPRFLLVCRGSRLVGAVPLYLKAHSDGEFCEETDWIEAGCRRGIRHWPRLFVGVPFTPLCGRRLLTAPWLRAREQ
;
A
#
# COMPACT_ATOMS: atom_id res chain seq x y z
N VAL A 1 -19.97 8.21 1.67
CA VAL A 1 -18.70 7.52 1.34
C VAL A 1 -18.05 7.13 2.66
N GLN A 2 -17.44 5.95 2.75
CA GLN A 2 -16.75 5.47 3.95
C GLN A 2 -15.29 5.17 3.64
N ILE A 3 -14.39 5.56 4.52
CA ILE A 3 -12.96 5.24 4.45
C ILE A 3 -12.66 4.21 5.53
N LYS A 4 -11.97 3.13 5.18
CA LYS A 4 -11.64 2.02 6.09
C LYS A 4 -10.15 1.70 5.99
N LEU A 5 -9.54 1.35 7.12
CA LEU A 5 -8.19 0.79 7.17
C LEU A 5 -8.32 -0.71 7.43
N LEU A 6 -7.99 -1.51 6.43
CA LEU A 6 -7.91 -2.96 6.55
C LEU A 6 -6.53 -3.35 7.08
N ARG A 7 -6.49 -4.11 8.16
CA ARG A 7 -5.25 -4.55 8.82
C ARG A 7 -4.93 -5.98 8.41
N GLY A 8 -3.80 -6.20 7.75
CA GLY A 8 -3.23 -7.53 7.51
C GLY A 8 -4.10 -8.53 6.74
N ARG A 9 -3.44 -9.63 6.34
CA ARG A 9 -3.85 -10.76 5.46
C ARG A 9 -5.33 -10.77 5.12
N GLY A 10 -5.75 -9.97 4.15
CA GLY A 10 -6.95 -10.20 3.33
C GLY A 10 -8.31 -10.44 4.04
N ALA A 11 -8.44 -10.23 5.35
CA ALA A 11 -9.39 -11.02 6.17
C ALA A 11 -10.89 -10.73 5.98
N CYS A 12 -11.27 -9.88 5.03
CA CYS A 12 -12.68 -9.72 4.65
C CYS A 12 -12.91 -9.16 3.23
N LEU A 13 -11.88 -9.08 2.39
CA LEU A 13 -12.03 -8.53 1.03
C LEU A 13 -11.89 -9.65 -0.01
N PRO A 14 -12.96 -9.99 -0.73
CA PRO A 14 -12.86 -10.90 -1.86
C PRO A 14 -11.82 -10.40 -2.88
N PRO A 15 -10.91 -11.26 -3.37
CA PRO A 15 -9.86 -10.88 -4.33
C PRO A 15 -10.40 -10.11 -5.54
N ALA A 16 -11.55 -10.54 -6.05
CA ALA A 16 -12.23 -9.90 -7.17
C ALA A 16 -12.55 -8.42 -6.93
N LEU A 17 -12.95 -8.03 -5.71
CA LEU A 17 -13.26 -6.63 -5.41
C LEU A 17 -12.03 -5.73 -5.49
N TRP A 18 -10.86 -6.24 -5.10
CA TRP A 18 -9.60 -5.53 -5.26
C TRP A 18 -9.20 -5.46 -6.73
N ASN A 19 -9.22 -6.61 -7.42
CA ASN A 19 -8.79 -6.71 -8.82
C ASN A 19 -9.69 -5.91 -9.78
N ASP A 20 -10.98 -5.71 -9.45
CA ASP A 20 -11.90 -4.82 -10.18
C ASP A 20 -11.45 -3.35 -10.16
N LEU A 21 -10.56 -2.96 -9.24
CA LEU A 21 -9.95 -1.64 -9.20
C LEU A 21 -8.68 -1.53 -10.04
N LEU A 22 -8.26 -2.58 -10.75
CA LEU A 22 -7.10 -2.58 -11.63
C LEU A 22 -7.51 -2.23 -13.08
N ALA A 23 -6.61 -1.62 -13.83
CA ALA A 23 -6.75 -1.39 -15.27
C ALA A 23 -5.81 -2.30 -16.06
N PRO A 24 -6.08 -2.54 -17.35
CA PRO A 24 -5.26 -3.41 -18.20
C PRO A 24 -3.75 -3.08 -18.26
N GLY A 25 -3.34 -1.86 -17.91
CA GLY A 25 -1.93 -1.43 -17.90
C GLY A 25 -1.27 -1.42 -16.53
N ASP A 26 -1.97 -1.83 -15.47
CA ASP A 26 -1.36 -1.89 -14.13
C ASP A 26 -0.40 -3.06 -13.99
N SER A 27 0.59 -2.87 -13.12
CA SER A 27 1.57 -3.92 -12.84
C SER A 27 0.93 -5.06 -12.04
N PRO A 28 1.24 -6.33 -12.37
CA PRO A 28 0.69 -7.50 -11.66
C PRO A 28 1.08 -7.56 -10.18
N ILE A 29 2.07 -6.77 -9.74
CA ILE A 29 2.42 -6.65 -8.32
C ILE A 29 1.36 -5.93 -7.49
N LEU A 30 0.38 -5.30 -8.15
CA LEU A 30 -0.77 -4.68 -7.52
C LEU A 30 -1.94 -5.64 -7.39
N ASP A 31 -1.88 -6.82 -7.99
CA ASP A 31 -2.95 -7.81 -7.89
C ASP A 31 -3.03 -8.35 -6.47
N TYR A 32 -4.26 -8.74 -6.09
CA TYR A 32 -4.54 -9.24 -4.75
C TYR A 32 -3.59 -10.38 -4.36
N ASP A 33 -3.36 -11.34 -5.27
CA ASP A 33 -2.58 -12.54 -4.97
C ASP A 33 -1.10 -12.22 -4.70
N PHE A 34 -0.52 -11.24 -5.40
CA PHE A 34 0.85 -10.80 -5.13
C PHE A 34 0.94 -10.15 -3.75
N LEU A 35 0.02 -9.23 -3.45
CA LEU A 35 -0.01 -8.52 -2.18
C LEU A 35 -0.27 -9.46 -1.00
N SER A 36 -1.20 -10.41 -1.14
CA SER A 36 -1.46 -11.47 -0.16
C SER A 36 -0.24 -12.37 0.01
N GLY A 37 0.42 -12.74 -1.09
CA GLY A 37 1.64 -13.55 -1.08
C GLY A 37 2.79 -12.93 -0.29
N LEU A 38 2.95 -11.60 -0.30
CA LEU A 38 3.92 -10.91 0.55
C LEU A 38 3.63 -11.12 2.04
N GLU A 39 2.35 -11.08 2.42
CA GLU A 39 1.93 -11.28 3.81
C GLU A 39 2.02 -12.75 4.22
N GLU A 40 1.65 -13.66 3.32
CA GLU A 40 1.66 -15.11 3.52
C GLU A 40 3.08 -15.65 3.70
N SER A 41 4.01 -15.18 2.86
CA SER A 41 5.43 -15.51 2.96
C SER A 41 6.11 -14.91 4.20
N GLY A 42 5.49 -13.94 4.86
CA GLY A 42 6.08 -13.22 5.99
C GLY A 42 7.16 -12.22 5.58
N CYS A 43 7.24 -11.85 4.30
CA CYS A 43 8.08 -10.74 3.85
C CYS A 43 7.61 -9.41 4.44
N VAL A 44 6.29 -9.25 4.59
CA VAL A 44 5.69 -8.07 5.21
C VAL A 44 5.02 -8.46 6.51
N SER A 45 5.75 -8.30 7.59
CA SER A 45 5.32 -8.70 8.93
C SER A 45 5.79 -7.70 9.97
N LEU A 46 5.11 -7.71 11.13
CA LEU A 46 5.36 -6.78 12.21
C LEU A 46 6.83 -6.83 12.68
N ASP A 47 7.39 -8.04 12.79
CA ASP A 47 8.78 -8.31 13.17
C ASP A 47 9.79 -7.81 12.14
N ARG A 48 9.40 -7.73 10.86
CA ARG A 48 10.19 -7.12 9.79
C ARG A 48 9.92 -5.64 9.59
N GLY A 49 9.24 -5.00 10.55
CA GLY A 49 8.93 -3.58 10.50
C GLY A 49 7.92 -3.18 9.42
N TRP A 50 7.18 -4.14 8.85
CA TRP A 50 6.13 -3.92 7.85
C TRP A 50 4.77 -4.31 8.41
N GLN A 51 3.87 -3.33 8.59
CA GLN A 51 2.50 -3.59 9.04
C GLN A 51 1.50 -3.20 7.94
N PRO A 52 0.87 -4.18 7.25
CA PRO A 52 -0.14 -3.90 6.24
C PRO A 52 -1.36 -3.18 6.83
N ARG A 53 -1.76 -2.10 6.15
CA ARG A 53 -2.80 -1.14 6.54
C ARG A 53 -3.58 -0.65 5.30
N PHE A 54 -3.98 -1.55 4.40
CA PHE A 54 -4.68 -1.19 3.15
C PHE A 54 -5.79 -0.16 3.40
N LEU A 55 -5.70 0.98 2.72
CA LEU A 55 -6.72 2.02 2.80
C LEU A 55 -7.79 1.73 1.76
N LEU A 56 -9.03 1.61 2.18
CA LEU A 56 -10.18 1.28 1.33
C LEU A 56 -11.18 2.44 1.35
N VAL A 57 -11.78 2.71 0.19
CA VAL A 57 -12.88 3.66 0.03
C VAL A 57 -14.10 2.91 -0.46
N CYS A 58 -15.19 2.95 0.31
CA CYS A 58 -16.45 2.30 -0.02
C CYS A 58 -17.56 3.33 -0.26
N ARG A 59 -18.41 3.07 -1.25
CA ARG A 59 -19.69 3.77 -1.46
C ARG A 59 -20.82 2.76 -1.25
N GLY A 60 -21.43 2.80 -0.06
CA GLY A 60 -22.34 1.73 0.38
C GLY A 60 -21.56 0.44 0.57
N SER A 61 -22.06 -0.67 0.02
CA SER A 61 -21.39 -1.97 0.02
C SER A 61 -20.30 -2.11 -1.06
N ARG A 62 -20.18 -1.15 -1.99
CA ARG A 62 -19.26 -1.23 -3.12
C ARG A 62 -17.90 -0.63 -2.78
N LEU A 63 -16.82 -1.37 -3.03
CA LEU A 63 -15.47 -0.84 -3.03
C LEU A 63 -15.27 0.05 -4.26
N VAL A 64 -14.80 1.28 -4.06
CA VAL A 64 -14.60 2.28 -5.14
C VAL A 64 -13.19 2.82 -5.22
N GLY A 65 -12.36 2.55 -4.21
CA GLY A 65 -10.93 2.79 -4.28
C GLY A 65 -10.13 2.08 -3.20
N ALA A 66 -8.84 1.91 -3.44
CA ALA A 66 -7.92 1.25 -2.53
C ALA A 66 -6.49 1.79 -2.66
N VAL A 67 -5.69 1.66 -1.61
CA VAL A 67 -4.25 1.97 -1.61
C VAL A 67 -3.50 0.88 -0.86
N PRO A 68 -2.45 0.27 -1.45
CA PRO A 68 -1.50 -0.55 -0.72
C PRO A 68 -0.69 0.35 0.22
N LEU A 69 -1.02 0.27 1.50
CA LEU A 69 -0.54 1.16 2.54
C LEU A 69 0.03 0.32 3.68
N TYR A 70 1.20 0.72 4.18
CA TYR A 70 1.92 0.02 5.23
C TYR A 70 2.35 1.01 6.30
N LEU A 71 2.22 0.64 7.57
CA LEU A 71 2.90 1.33 8.66
C LEU A 71 4.28 0.70 8.83
N LYS A 72 5.32 1.52 8.74
CA LYS A 72 6.71 1.07 8.75
C LYS A 72 7.48 1.55 9.97
N ALA A 73 8.48 0.78 10.38
CA ALA A 73 9.36 1.07 11.51
C ALA A 73 10.81 1.44 11.11
N HIS A 74 11.19 1.23 9.87
CA HIS A 74 12.52 1.53 9.28
C HIS A 74 12.40 1.59 7.75
N SER A 75 13.44 2.02 7.03
CA SER A 75 13.42 2.21 5.57
C SER A 75 13.68 0.94 4.76
N ASP A 76 14.18 -0.15 5.36
CA ASP A 76 14.51 -1.37 4.60
C ASP A 76 13.36 -1.89 3.74
N GLY A 77 13.70 -2.28 2.50
CA GLY A 77 12.74 -2.75 1.50
C GLY A 77 11.98 -1.63 0.78
N GLU A 78 12.28 -0.36 1.10
CA GLU A 78 11.97 0.77 0.23
C GLU A 78 13.11 1.00 -0.76
N PHE A 79 12.78 1.26 -2.01
CA PHE A 79 13.77 1.63 -3.04
C PHE A 79 13.87 3.14 -3.15
N CYS A 80 14.12 3.80 -2.02
CA CYS A 80 14.37 5.23 -1.93
C CYS A 80 15.55 5.43 -0.97
N GLU A 81 16.66 5.92 -1.49
CA GLU A 81 17.85 6.21 -0.70
C GLU A 81 17.63 7.53 0.05
N GLU A 82 17.16 7.43 1.30
CA GLU A 82 16.84 8.60 2.16
C GLU A 82 17.72 8.69 3.42
N THR A 83 18.74 7.82 3.55
CA THR A 83 19.51 7.63 4.79
C THR A 83 20.12 8.94 5.30
N ASP A 84 20.76 9.72 4.42
CA ASP A 84 21.37 11.00 4.80
C ASP A 84 20.35 12.00 5.40
N TRP A 85 19.14 12.02 4.85
CA TRP A 85 18.05 12.88 5.31
C TRP A 85 17.48 12.39 6.64
N ILE A 86 17.36 11.08 6.83
CA ILE A 86 16.92 10.47 8.08
C ILE A 86 17.95 10.78 9.19
N GLU A 87 19.24 10.60 8.92
CA GLU A 87 20.29 10.90 9.88
C GLU A 87 20.34 12.39 10.25
N ALA A 88 20.25 13.27 9.26
CA ALA A 88 20.22 14.72 9.48
C ALA A 88 19.01 15.15 10.32
N GLY A 89 17.84 14.56 10.08
CA GLY A 89 16.63 14.82 10.86
C GLY A 89 16.73 14.27 12.28
N CYS A 90 17.26 13.05 12.47
CA CYS A 90 17.53 12.46 13.78
C CYS A 90 18.45 13.35 14.63
N ARG A 91 19.51 13.92 14.04
CA ARG A 91 20.40 14.90 14.72
C ARG A 91 19.67 16.16 15.20
N ARG A 92 18.51 16.47 14.61
CA ARG A 92 17.63 17.59 14.98
C ARG A 92 16.43 17.16 15.83
N GLY A 93 16.40 15.92 16.30
CA GLY A 93 15.30 15.38 17.10
C GLY A 93 14.02 15.07 16.31
N ILE A 94 14.09 15.01 14.97
CA ILE A 94 12.95 14.61 14.15
C ILE A 94 12.74 13.11 14.28
N ARG A 95 11.53 12.72 14.68
CA ARG A 95 11.13 11.32 14.75
C ARG A 95 10.68 10.85 13.36
N HIS A 96 11.51 10.06 12.69
CA HIS A 96 11.23 9.53 11.35
C HIS A 96 10.25 8.34 11.34
N TRP A 97 10.11 7.62 12.46
CA TRP A 97 9.33 6.39 12.54
C TRP A 97 8.39 6.36 13.76
N PRO A 98 7.21 5.70 13.66
CA PRO A 98 6.73 4.98 12.49
C PRO A 98 6.19 5.91 11.39
N ARG A 99 6.23 5.49 10.13
CA ARG A 99 5.71 6.24 8.97
C ARG A 99 4.73 5.43 8.15
N LEU A 100 3.84 6.11 7.46
CA LEU A 100 2.94 5.50 6.47
C LEU A 100 3.64 5.48 5.11
N PHE A 101 3.72 4.29 4.51
CA PHE A 101 4.33 4.04 3.21
C PHE A 101 3.28 3.56 2.22
N VAL A 102 3.17 4.26 1.10
CA VAL A 102 2.31 3.88 -0.03
C VAL A 102 3.20 3.32 -1.13
N GLY A 103 2.99 2.04 -1.46
CA GLY A 103 3.85 1.35 -2.42
C GLY A 103 3.62 -0.14 -2.38
N VAL A 104 4.43 -0.88 -3.13
CA VAL A 104 4.46 -2.35 -3.05
C VAL A 104 5.83 -2.75 -2.50
N PRO A 105 5.89 -3.44 -1.35
CA PRO A 105 7.14 -3.78 -0.67
C PRO A 105 8.11 -4.55 -1.58
N PHE A 106 9.41 -4.29 -1.43
CA PHE A 106 10.47 -5.01 -2.15
C PHE A 106 10.39 -4.95 -3.69
N THR A 107 9.73 -3.93 -4.25
CA THR A 107 9.67 -3.71 -5.70
C THR A 107 10.03 -2.26 -6.09
N PRO A 108 10.98 -2.02 -7.01
CA PRO A 108 11.30 -0.69 -7.53
C PRO A 108 10.41 -0.31 -8.73
N LEU A 109 9.17 -0.79 -8.79
CA LEU A 109 8.30 -0.55 -9.94
C LEU A 109 7.50 0.74 -9.80
N CYS A 110 7.63 1.63 -10.78
CA CYS A 110 6.75 2.78 -10.95
C CYS A 110 5.31 2.35 -11.24
N GLY A 111 4.37 3.30 -11.10
CA GLY A 111 2.96 3.10 -11.42
C GLY A 111 2.05 3.64 -10.33
N ARG A 112 0.74 3.65 -10.61
CA ARG A 112 -0.23 4.17 -9.66
C ARG A 112 -0.31 3.31 -8.40
N ARG A 113 -0.58 3.94 -7.26
CA ARG A 113 -0.91 3.29 -5.98
C ARG A 113 -2.26 3.73 -5.44
N LEU A 114 -2.88 4.70 -6.08
CA LEU A 114 -4.27 5.06 -5.85
C LEU A 114 -5.15 4.26 -6.83
N LEU A 115 -5.73 3.18 -6.32
CA LEU A 115 -6.64 2.34 -7.07
C LEU A 115 -8.05 2.92 -6.99
N THR A 116 -8.73 3.04 -8.13
CA THR A 116 -10.09 3.58 -8.20
C THR A 116 -10.91 2.78 -9.19
N ALA A 117 -12.21 2.68 -8.93
CA ALA A 117 -13.12 2.00 -9.84
C ALA A 117 -13.07 2.67 -11.24
N PRO A 118 -13.15 1.90 -12.34
CA PRO A 118 -12.95 2.44 -13.69
C PRO A 118 -13.79 3.69 -14.02
N TRP A 119 -15.04 3.72 -13.55
CA TRP A 119 -15.97 4.83 -13.77
C TRP A 119 -15.65 6.11 -12.97
N LEU A 120 -14.75 6.05 -11.98
CA LEU A 120 -14.23 7.22 -11.27
C LEU A 120 -12.98 7.81 -11.92
N ARG A 121 -12.39 7.12 -12.91
CA ARG A 121 -11.13 7.54 -13.54
C ARG A 121 -11.29 8.70 -14.54
N ALA A 122 -12.46 9.33 -14.60
CA ALA A 122 -12.73 10.44 -15.49
C ALA A 122 -12.39 11.79 -14.82
N ARG A 123 -11.17 12.28 -15.09
CA ARG A 123 -10.74 13.68 -15.36
C ARG A 123 -9.28 13.89 -14.97
N GLU A 124 -8.39 13.26 -15.71
CA GLU A 124 -7.03 13.80 -15.91
C GLU A 124 -6.86 13.97 -17.42
N GLN A 125 -7.40 15.09 -17.92
CA GLN A 125 -6.99 15.71 -19.18
C GLN A 125 -6.34 17.04 -18.83
#